data_AF-A0AAN6XTB4-F1
#
_entry.id   AF-A0AAN6XTB4-F1
#
_cell.length_a   1.000
_cell.length_b   1.000
_cell.length_c   1.000
_cell.angle_alpha   90.00
_cell.angle_beta   90.00
_cell.angle_gamma   90.00
#
_symmetry.space_group_name_H-M   'P 1'
#
loop_
_entity.id
_entity.type
_entity.pdbx_description
1 polymer ?
#
loop_
_entity_poly.entity_id
_entity_poly.type
_entity_poly.pdbx_seq_one_letter_code
_entity_poly.pdbx_strand_id
1 'polypeptide(L)'
;MGRLLLVEGDDFGLVPRVEWTKIEDDHSEDCIGYSFLHDHRNQWVAAGDGWVLKQIFRSEERQAEWVSDHHEAIPYRTTAVRQYGAAVDMFREGMLTIMHMLGGMPARSWELLEIRHSNTANGGVRNIIIDRGMVCFVTLYHKNYRSSEQVKIIHRYLPREAGELLVWYLWLVLPFWQQVQGIVKGADDASGFLWADEIVQQAGRGGEVESPDDEGEGRGRGERNGGDKEVDWIHEHKWTADRMRRIMHGHSGRFLGVRIGISPWRHIAIGRMKTRGMTMPRMLMTFSFGVVDVMFGRSWSW
;
A
#
# COMPACT_ATOMS: atom_id res chain seq x y z
N MET A 1 -11.53 -5.46 -0.32
CA MET A 1 -11.71 -4.38 -1.31
C MET A 1 -13.12 -3.78 -1.26
N GLY A 2 -14.20 -4.55 -1.41
CA GLY A 2 -15.59 -4.02 -1.41
C GLY A 2 -15.92 -3.09 -0.24
N ARG A 3 -15.57 -3.51 0.99
CA ARG A 3 -15.69 -2.66 2.20
C ARG A 3 -14.96 -1.32 2.10
N LEU A 4 -13.79 -1.26 1.45
CA LEU A 4 -13.02 -0.01 1.29
C LEU A 4 -13.62 0.90 0.22
N LEU A 5 -14.20 0.29 -0.81
CA LEU A 5 -14.87 0.98 -1.90
C LEU A 5 -16.33 1.34 -1.57
N LEU A 6 -16.84 0.91 -0.41
CA LEU A 6 -18.24 1.03 0.03
C LEU A 6 -19.23 0.49 -1.01
N VAL A 7 -18.92 -0.69 -1.55
CA VAL A 7 -19.75 -1.45 -2.49
C VAL A 7 -20.06 -2.84 -1.95
N GLU A 8 -21.26 -3.33 -2.23
CA GLU A 8 -21.76 -4.63 -1.79
C GLU A 8 -22.35 -5.42 -2.96
N GLY A 9 -22.14 -6.75 -2.96
CA GLY A 9 -22.74 -7.64 -3.95
C GLY A 9 -22.52 -7.20 -5.40
N ASP A 10 -23.61 -6.99 -6.13
CA ASP A 10 -23.60 -6.65 -7.56
C ASP A 10 -23.10 -5.22 -7.87
N ASP A 11 -22.97 -4.35 -6.85
CA ASP A 11 -22.47 -2.97 -7.03
C ASP A 11 -20.99 -2.93 -7.46
N PHE A 12 -20.25 -4.04 -7.39
CA PHE A 12 -18.88 -4.09 -7.92
C PHE A 12 -18.81 -3.75 -9.42
N GLY A 13 -19.88 -3.99 -10.18
CA GLY A 13 -19.97 -3.58 -11.58
C GLY A 13 -19.95 -2.06 -11.79
N LEU A 14 -20.23 -1.28 -10.74
CA LEU A 14 -20.21 0.19 -10.77
C LEU A 14 -18.82 0.78 -10.50
N VAL A 15 -17.89 -0.02 -9.95
CA VAL A 15 -16.53 0.44 -9.65
C VAL A 15 -15.84 0.86 -10.95
N PRO A 16 -15.23 2.06 -11.01
CA PRO A 16 -14.54 2.53 -12.20
C PRO A 16 -13.50 1.52 -12.67
N ARG A 17 -13.58 1.19 -13.97
CA ARG A 17 -12.68 0.20 -14.58
C ARG A 17 -11.34 0.84 -14.88
N VAL A 18 -10.28 0.10 -14.58
CA VAL A 18 -8.91 0.47 -14.95
C VAL A 18 -8.72 0.20 -16.45
N GLU A 19 -8.43 1.23 -17.25
CA GLU A 19 -8.21 1.09 -18.69
C GLU A 19 -6.80 0.57 -19.02
N TRP A 20 -6.51 -0.68 -18.63
CA TRP A 20 -5.17 -1.30 -18.69
C TRP A 20 -4.43 -1.18 -20.02
N THR A 21 -5.14 -1.15 -21.15
CA THR A 21 -4.54 -1.05 -22.50
C THR A 21 -4.15 0.38 -22.87
N LYS A 22 -4.63 1.38 -22.12
CA LYS A 22 -4.38 2.81 -22.36
C LYS A 22 -3.58 3.47 -21.24
N ILE A 23 -3.15 2.72 -20.23
CA ILE A 23 -2.36 3.29 -19.14
C ILE A 23 -1.00 3.69 -19.67
N GLU A 24 -0.71 4.97 -19.51
CA GLU A 24 0.59 5.57 -19.75
C GLU A 24 1.33 5.76 -18.42
N ASP A 25 2.64 5.60 -18.42
CA ASP A 25 3.47 5.83 -17.24
C ASP A 25 4.87 6.25 -17.66
N ASP A 26 5.26 7.50 -17.37
CA ASP A 26 6.61 7.99 -17.64
C ASP A 26 7.55 7.56 -16.52
N HIS A 27 8.45 6.62 -16.82
CA HIS A 27 9.41 6.10 -15.84
C HIS A 27 10.59 7.05 -15.61
N SER A 28 10.74 8.08 -16.46
CA SER A 28 11.80 9.10 -16.35
C SER A 28 11.36 10.35 -15.57
N GLU A 29 10.06 10.53 -15.36
CA GLU A 29 9.52 11.66 -14.61
C GLU A 29 9.90 11.59 -13.12
N ASP A 30 10.49 12.68 -12.63
CA ASP A 30 11.06 12.82 -11.29
C ASP A 30 10.39 13.92 -10.45
N CYS A 31 9.41 14.64 -11.02
CA CYS A 31 8.61 15.63 -10.29
C CYS A 31 8.00 15.02 -9.02
N ILE A 32 8.12 15.74 -7.91
CA ILE A 32 7.52 15.37 -6.62
C ILE A 32 6.00 15.22 -6.79
N GLY A 33 5.44 14.16 -6.22
CA GLY A 33 4.01 13.86 -6.33
C GLY A 33 3.63 13.04 -7.55
N TYR A 34 4.51 12.92 -8.56
CA TYR A 34 4.16 12.19 -9.79
C TYR A 34 4.00 10.67 -9.54
N SER A 35 2.95 10.13 -10.16
CA SER A 35 2.70 8.71 -10.39
C SER A 35 1.86 8.56 -11.67
N PHE A 36 1.69 7.35 -12.19
CA PHE A 36 0.82 7.13 -13.36
C PHE A 36 -0.62 7.66 -13.16
N LEU A 37 -1.11 7.72 -11.91
CA LEU A 37 -2.43 8.29 -11.62
C LEU A 37 -2.49 9.82 -11.82
N HIS A 38 -1.34 10.49 -11.82
CA HIS A 38 -1.21 11.93 -12.07
C HIS A 38 -0.79 12.24 -13.51
N ASP A 39 -0.60 11.22 -14.35
CA ASP A 39 -0.25 11.42 -15.74
C ASP A 39 -1.46 11.93 -16.53
N HIS A 40 -1.32 13.11 -17.14
CA HIS A 40 -2.39 13.78 -17.90
C HIS A 40 -2.94 12.95 -19.07
N ARG A 41 -2.19 11.96 -19.56
CA ARG A 41 -2.64 11.03 -20.61
C ARG A 41 -3.67 10.03 -20.09
N ASN A 42 -3.68 9.75 -18.79
CA ASN A 42 -4.57 8.79 -18.13
C ASN A 42 -5.92 9.42 -17.75
N GLN A 43 -6.68 9.89 -18.75
CA GLN A 43 -7.98 10.56 -18.54
C GLN A 43 -9.04 9.69 -17.82
N TRP A 44 -8.90 8.37 -17.87
CA TRP A 44 -9.78 7.42 -17.19
C TRP A 44 -9.75 7.57 -15.66
N VAL A 45 -8.69 8.14 -15.10
CA VAL A 45 -8.53 8.38 -13.65
C VAL A 45 -9.64 9.29 -13.10
N ALA A 46 -10.13 10.24 -13.90
CA ALA A 46 -11.19 11.18 -13.47
C ALA A 46 -12.49 10.49 -13.03
N ALA A 47 -12.76 9.27 -13.51
CA ALA A 47 -13.94 8.49 -13.09
C ALA A 47 -13.90 8.10 -11.60
N GLY A 48 -12.70 8.06 -11.00
CA GLY A 48 -12.49 7.70 -9.60
C GLY A 48 -12.50 8.87 -8.62
N ASP A 49 -12.55 10.10 -9.11
CA ASP A 49 -12.43 11.30 -8.28
C ASP A 49 -13.49 11.33 -7.19
N GLY A 50 -13.04 11.34 -5.93
CA GLY A 50 -13.92 11.34 -4.76
C GLY A 50 -14.84 10.12 -4.67
N TRP A 51 -14.45 8.97 -5.24
CA TRP A 51 -15.30 7.77 -5.30
C TRP A 51 -15.90 7.38 -3.95
N VAL A 52 -15.06 7.17 -2.92
CA VAL A 52 -15.52 6.72 -1.60
C VAL A 52 -16.44 7.76 -0.97
N LEU A 53 -16.12 9.05 -1.10
CA LEU A 53 -16.97 10.14 -0.62
C LEU A 53 -18.35 10.12 -1.30
N LYS A 54 -18.40 9.97 -2.62
CA LYS A 54 -19.66 9.82 -3.37
C LYS A 54 -20.47 8.61 -2.90
N GLN A 55 -19.81 7.49 -2.55
CA GLN A 55 -20.50 6.32 -2.01
C GLN A 55 -21.06 6.54 -0.59
N ILE A 56 -20.40 7.34 0.24
CA ILE A 56 -20.93 7.76 1.55
C ILE A 56 -22.22 8.55 1.37
N PHE A 57 -22.24 9.50 0.43
CA PHE A 57 -23.41 10.34 0.18
C PHE A 57 -24.50 9.67 -0.66
N ARG A 58 -24.32 8.42 -1.09
CA ARG A 58 -25.27 7.70 -1.95
C ARG A 58 -26.59 7.32 -1.25
N SER A 59 -26.59 7.17 0.06
CA SER A 59 -27.81 6.90 0.85
C SER A 59 -27.77 7.61 2.20
N GLU A 60 -28.95 7.93 2.74
CA GLU A 60 -29.08 8.54 4.08
C GLU A 60 -28.50 7.64 5.17
N GLU A 61 -28.60 6.32 5.02
CA GLU A 61 -28.02 5.35 5.96
C GLU A 61 -26.48 5.46 6.03
N ARG A 62 -25.80 5.52 4.88
CA ARG A 62 -24.34 5.67 4.84
C ARG A 62 -23.89 7.04 5.31
N GLN A 63 -24.66 8.09 4.98
CA GLN A 63 -24.42 9.43 5.51
C GLN A 63 -24.55 9.42 7.03
N ALA A 64 -25.59 8.80 7.58
CA ALA A 64 -25.76 8.65 9.02
C ALA A 64 -24.67 7.76 9.64
N GLU A 65 -24.09 6.80 8.93
CA GLU A 65 -22.96 6.02 9.46
C GLU A 65 -21.68 6.87 9.56
N TRP A 66 -21.44 7.76 8.59
CA TRP A 66 -20.16 8.45 8.43
C TRP A 66 -20.12 9.90 8.90
N VAL A 67 -21.21 10.66 8.75
CA VAL A 67 -21.26 12.11 8.94
C VAL A 67 -21.85 12.44 10.31
N SER A 68 -21.21 13.34 11.06
CA SER A 68 -21.75 13.79 12.35
C SER A 68 -22.87 14.81 12.17
N ASP A 69 -23.87 14.76 13.05
CA ASP A 69 -25.07 15.60 13.01
C ASP A 69 -24.77 17.00 13.58
N HIS A 70 -23.90 17.80 12.93
CA HIS A 70 -23.72 19.28 13.07
C HIS A 70 -22.35 19.81 13.57
N HIS A 71 -21.89 20.91 12.95
CA HIS A 71 -20.89 21.92 13.38
C HIS A 71 -19.59 21.49 14.11
N GLU A 72 -19.20 20.23 14.04
CA GLU A 72 -17.89 19.80 14.52
C GLU A 72 -16.78 20.24 13.57
N ALA A 73 -15.59 20.53 14.12
CA ALA A 73 -14.40 20.83 13.32
C ALA A 73 -14.00 19.64 12.41
N ILE A 74 -14.39 18.41 12.79
CA ILE A 74 -14.19 17.20 12.01
C ILE A 74 -15.57 16.64 11.62
N PRO A 75 -15.89 16.51 10.33
CA PRO A 75 -17.23 16.14 9.86
C PRO A 75 -17.52 14.63 9.92
N TYR A 76 -16.58 13.82 10.39
CA TYR A 76 -16.65 12.36 10.36
C TYR A 76 -16.86 11.75 11.75
N ARG A 77 -17.77 10.78 11.85
CA ARG A 77 -17.99 10.00 13.06
C ARG A 77 -16.75 9.16 13.39
N THR A 78 -16.28 9.25 14.64
CA THR A 78 -15.09 8.53 15.12
C THR A 78 -15.19 7.02 14.93
N THR A 79 -16.39 6.44 15.07
CA THR A 79 -16.63 5.00 14.86
C THR A 79 -16.37 4.59 13.41
N ALA A 80 -16.89 5.35 12.44
CA ALA A 80 -16.68 5.09 11.02
C ALA A 80 -15.20 5.21 10.63
N VAL A 81 -14.53 6.28 11.08
CA VAL A 81 -13.10 6.51 10.85
C VAL A 81 -12.25 5.34 11.38
N ARG A 82 -12.51 4.88 12.61
CA ARG A 82 -11.78 3.74 13.20
C ARG A 82 -12.02 2.43 12.45
N GLN A 83 -13.26 2.15 12.08
CA GLN A 83 -13.59 0.94 11.33
C GLN A 83 -12.98 0.94 9.93
N TYR A 84 -12.99 2.09 9.25
CA TYR A 84 -12.38 2.24 7.94
C TYR A 84 -10.86 2.12 8.01
N GLY A 85 -10.23 2.77 9.00
CA GLY A 85 -8.79 2.64 9.25
C GLY A 85 -8.36 1.20 9.49
N ALA A 86 -9.11 0.45 10.31
CA ALA A 86 -8.86 -0.97 10.52
C ALA A 86 -9.01 -1.80 9.22
N ALA A 87 -10.00 -1.48 8.38
CA ALA A 87 -10.17 -2.13 7.08
C ALA A 87 -9.02 -1.80 6.11
N VAL A 88 -8.53 -0.57 6.10
CA VAL A 88 -7.37 -0.14 5.31
C VAL A 88 -6.11 -0.88 5.76
N ASP A 89 -5.89 -0.97 7.07
CA ASP A 89 -4.75 -1.67 7.65
C ASP A 89 -4.77 -3.16 7.28
N MET A 90 -5.91 -3.84 7.46
CA MET A 90 -6.09 -5.23 7.03
C MET A 90 -5.83 -5.44 5.54
N PHE A 91 -6.26 -4.51 4.69
CA PHE A 91 -5.99 -4.58 3.26
C PHE A 91 -4.50 -4.40 2.96
N ARG A 92 -3.84 -3.44 3.61
CA ARG A 92 -2.39 -3.21 3.47
C ARG A 92 -1.60 -4.46 3.88
N GLU A 93 -1.97 -5.13 4.97
CA GLU A 93 -1.32 -6.39 5.40
C GLU A 93 -1.50 -7.51 4.35
N GLY A 94 -2.71 -7.63 3.78
CA GLY A 94 -3.00 -8.57 2.69
C GLY A 94 -2.20 -8.26 1.43
N MET A 95 -2.13 -6.99 1.02
CA MET A 95 -1.36 -6.56 -0.15
C MET A 95 0.13 -6.77 0.05
N LEU A 96 0.68 -6.51 1.23
CA LEU A 96 2.07 -6.79 1.55
C LEU A 96 2.37 -8.28 1.34
N THR A 97 1.48 -9.15 1.82
CA THR A 97 1.63 -10.60 1.65
C THR A 97 1.58 -10.99 0.18
N ILE A 98 0.59 -10.48 -0.58
CA ILE A 98 0.46 -10.74 -2.02
C ILE A 98 1.69 -10.27 -2.79
N MET A 99 2.14 -9.05 -2.58
CA MET A 99 3.30 -8.49 -3.28
C MET A 99 4.57 -9.29 -2.98
N HIS A 100 4.74 -9.72 -1.72
CA HIS A 100 5.88 -10.54 -1.32
C HIS A 100 5.85 -11.96 -1.91
N MET A 101 4.66 -12.56 -2.01
CA MET A 101 4.51 -13.94 -2.49
C MET A 101 4.40 -14.06 -4.00
N LEU A 102 3.69 -13.14 -4.65
CA LEU A 102 3.32 -13.22 -6.07
C LEU A 102 4.15 -12.30 -6.97
N GLY A 103 4.87 -11.32 -6.41
CA GLY A 103 5.71 -10.38 -7.16
C GLY A 103 6.96 -11.00 -7.82
N GLY A 104 7.07 -12.32 -7.92
CA GLY A 104 8.26 -13.00 -8.43
C GLY A 104 9.32 -13.19 -7.34
N MET A 105 10.55 -12.69 -7.56
CA MET A 105 11.67 -12.95 -6.63
C MET A 105 11.46 -12.19 -5.31
N PRO A 106 11.35 -12.86 -4.16
CA PRO A 106 10.98 -12.17 -2.93
C PRO A 106 12.00 -11.10 -2.53
N ALA A 107 11.51 -9.86 -2.38
CA ALA A 107 12.29 -8.74 -1.87
C ALA A 107 12.77 -9.00 -0.44
N ARG A 108 13.84 -8.31 -0.01
CA ARG A 108 14.14 -8.27 1.44
C ARG A 108 13.08 -7.46 2.17
N SER A 109 12.92 -7.70 3.47
CA SER A 109 11.92 -7.02 4.29
C SER A 109 12.00 -5.51 4.14
N TRP A 110 13.19 -4.92 4.30
CA TRP A 110 13.39 -3.47 4.18
C TRP A 110 13.10 -2.94 2.77
N GLU A 111 13.60 -3.61 1.72
CA GLU A 111 13.35 -3.25 0.31
C GLU A 111 11.85 -3.21 -0.03
N LEU A 112 11.03 -4.02 0.66
CA LEU A 112 9.58 -4.03 0.46
C LEU A 112 8.90 -2.90 1.23
N LEU A 113 9.35 -2.60 2.46
CA LEU A 113 8.75 -1.60 3.34
C LEU A 113 9.01 -0.16 2.85
N GLU A 114 10.06 0.05 2.07
CA GLU A 114 10.41 1.36 1.48
C GLU A 114 9.76 1.65 0.12
N ILE A 115 8.82 0.80 -0.33
CA ILE A 115 8.15 0.98 -1.63
C ILE A 115 7.35 2.28 -1.65
N ARG A 116 7.67 3.13 -2.63
CA ARG A 116 6.96 4.36 -2.95
C ARG A 116 5.99 4.16 -4.11
N HIS A 117 4.82 4.77 -3.99
CA HIS A 117 3.81 4.81 -5.04
C HIS A 117 3.78 6.16 -5.79
N SER A 118 4.39 7.19 -5.21
CA SER A 118 4.56 8.52 -5.78
C SER A 118 5.99 9.00 -5.54
N ASN A 119 6.49 9.84 -6.44
CA ASN A 119 7.80 10.46 -6.32
C ASN A 119 7.85 11.36 -5.06
N THR A 120 8.93 11.29 -4.29
CA THR A 120 9.07 12.07 -3.05
C THR A 120 10.35 12.92 -3.06
N ALA A 121 10.35 14.03 -2.32
CA ALA A 121 11.51 14.92 -2.25
C ALA A 121 12.78 14.21 -1.76
N ASN A 122 12.66 13.39 -0.71
CA ASN A 122 13.80 12.73 -0.07
C ASN A 122 14.09 11.32 -0.62
N GLY A 123 13.09 10.66 -1.21
CA GLY A 123 13.20 9.29 -1.73
C GLY A 123 13.37 9.20 -3.25
N GLY A 124 13.21 10.31 -3.97
CA GLY A 124 13.29 10.37 -5.42
C GLY A 124 12.15 9.63 -6.11
N VAL A 125 12.46 8.99 -7.25
CA VAL A 125 11.48 8.31 -8.09
C VAL A 125 10.79 7.16 -7.35
N ARG A 126 9.49 7.01 -7.61
CA ARG A 126 8.62 5.96 -7.09
C ARG A 126 9.07 4.54 -7.50
N ASN A 127 8.62 3.55 -6.75
CA ASN A 127 8.90 2.15 -7.02
C ASN A 127 7.77 1.48 -7.80
N ILE A 128 6.51 1.87 -7.58
CA ILE A 128 5.35 1.36 -8.33
C ILE A 128 5.29 2.01 -9.71
N ILE A 129 5.38 1.19 -10.75
CA ILE A 129 5.31 1.59 -12.15
C ILE A 129 4.35 0.68 -12.93
N ILE A 130 3.92 1.14 -14.09
CA ILE A 130 3.17 0.36 -15.06
C ILE A 130 4.09 0.04 -16.23
N ASP A 131 4.30 -1.25 -16.50
CA ASP A 131 5.04 -1.73 -17.68
C ASP A 131 4.17 -2.73 -18.44
N ARG A 132 3.95 -2.48 -19.74
CA ARG A 132 3.13 -3.32 -20.63
C ARG A 132 1.76 -3.65 -20.03
N GLY A 133 1.11 -2.63 -19.48
CA GLY A 133 -0.20 -2.73 -18.85
C GLY A 133 -0.21 -3.57 -17.58
N MET A 134 0.93 -3.88 -16.96
CA MET A 134 1.02 -4.65 -15.71
C MET A 134 1.60 -3.77 -14.61
N VAL A 135 1.13 -3.95 -13.38
CA VAL A 135 1.74 -3.31 -12.23
C VAL A 135 3.07 -4.00 -11.92
N CYS A 136 4.12 -3.21 -11.83
CA CYS A 136 5.46 -3.63 -11.45
C CYS A 136 5.96 -2.77 -10.29
N PHE A 137 6.72 -3.37 -9.37
CA PHE A 137 7.46 -2.61 -8.37
C PHE A 137 8.96 -2.87 -8.50
N VAL A 138 9.70 -1.77 -8.61
CA VAL A 138 11.15 -1.79 -8.83
C VAL A 138 11.85 -1.54 -7.52
N THR A 139 12.72 -2.47 -7.10
CA THR A 139 13.59 -2.24 -5.92
C THR A 139 15.05 -2.24 -6.35
N LEU A 140 15.82 -1.34 -5.74
CA LEU A 140 17.27 -1.28 -5.89
C LEU A 140 17.91 -2.24 -4.88
N TYR A 141 18.87 -3.03 -5.36
CA TYR A 141 19.59 -3.97 -4.54
C TYR A 141 21.04 -3.52 -4.35
N HIS A 142 21.41 -3.20 -3.11
CA HIS A 142 22.72 -2.63 -2.74
C HIS A 142 23.70 -3.63 -2.07
N LYS A 143 23.61 -4.94 -2.34
CA LYS A 143 24.60 -5.87 -1.75
C LYS A 143 25.94 -5.74 -2.49
N ASN A 144 26.95 -5.22 -1.78
CA ASN A 144 28.35 -5.07 -2.18
C ASN A 144 28.67 -3.95 -3.19
N TYR A 145 28.13 -2.75 -3.00
CA TYR A 145 28.52 -1.56 -3.80
C TYR A 145 30.05 -1.38 -3.86
N ARG A 146 30.74 -1.59 -2.73
CA ARG A 146 32.20 -1.51 -2.61
C ARG A 146 32.99 -2.55 -3.42
N SER A 147 32.36 -3.61 -3.95
CA SER A 147 33.08 -4.67 -4.67
C SER A 147 32.62 -4.92 -6.09
N SER A 148 31.49 -4.36 -6.56
CA SER A 148 30.98 -4.66 -7.91
C SER A 148 30.52 -3.47 -8.74
N GLU A 149 30.46 -2.24 -8.20
CA GLU A 149 30.02 -0.98 -8.86
C GLU A 149 28.66 -1.02 -9.60
N GLN A 150 27.97 -2.16 -9.64
CA GLN A 150 26.69 -2.35 -10.33
C GLN A 150 25.55 -2.41 -9.31
N VAL A 151 24.68 -1.41 -9.36
CA VAL A 151 23.37 -1.45 -8.70
C VAL A 151 22.50 -2.43 -9.46
N LYS A 152 21.99 -3.46 -8.78
CA LYS A 152 21.08 -4.42 -9.40
C LYS A 152 19.65 -3.91 -9.27
N ILE A 153 19.06 -3.56 -10.40
CA ILE A 153 17.64 -3.19 -10.50
C ILE A 153 16.82 -4.46 -10.66
N ILE A 154 15.77 -4.64 -9.84
CA ILE A 154 14.90 -5.81 -9.90
C ILE A 154 13.46 -5.38 -10.12
N HIS A 155 12.93 -5.70 -11.31
CA HIS A 155 11.52 -5.53 -11.66
C HIS A 155 10.71 -6.73 -11.17
N ARG A 156 9.61 -6.43 -10.46
CA ARG A 156 8.70 -7.43 -9.89
C ARG A 156 7.28 -7.14 -10.33
N TYR A 157 6.77 -7.99 -11.22
CA TYR A 157 5.43 -7.85 -11.77
C TYR A 157 4.42 -8.51 -10.85
N LEU A 158 3.28 -7.86 -10.65
CA LEU A 158 2.13 -8.45 -9.96
C LEU A 158 1.22 -9.14 -10.98
N PRO A 159 0.54 -10.23 -10.61
CA PRO A 159 -0.56 -10.74 -11.41
C PRO A 159 -1.65 -9.67 -11.64
N ARG A 160 -2.43 -9.80 -12.71
CA ARG A 160 -3.46 -8.81 -13.11
C ARG A 160 -4.38 -8.45 -11.96
N GLU A 161 -4.88 -9.45 -11.25
CA GLU A 161 -5.86 -9.33 -10.18
C GLU A 161 -5.25 -8.58 -8.97
N ALA A 162 -4.03 -8.93 -8.59
CA ALA A 162 -3.30 -8.24 -7.53
C ALA A 162 -2.93 -6.79 -7.91
N GLY A 163 -2.56 -6.57 -9.17
CA GLY A 163 -2.31 -5.25 -9.71
C GLY A 163 -3.55 -4.37 -9.67
N GLU A 164 -4.72 -4.90 -10.03
CA GLU A 164 -6.00 -4.18 -9.98
C GLU A 164 -6.38 -3.77 -8.56
N LEU A 165 -6.22 -4.68 -7.59
CA LEU A 165 -6.40 -4.34 -6.18
C LEU A 165 -5.49 -3.19 -5.73
N LEU A 166 -4.22 -3.21 -6.14
CA LEU A 166 -3.29 -2.14 -5.81
C LEU A 166 -3.69 -0.82 -6.47
N VAL A 167 -4.06 -0.84 -7.76
CA VAL A 167 -4.49 0.37 -8.48
C VAL A 167 -5.74 0.95 -7.84
N TRP A 168 -6.78 0.16 -7.55
CA TRP A 168 -7.98 0.66 -6.86
C TRP A 168 -7.67 1.22 -5.48
N TYR A 169 -6.74 0.62 -4.74
CA TYR A 169 -6.31 1.17 -3.47
C TYR A 169 -5.67 2.56 -3.65
N LEU A 170 -4.67 2.67 -4.53
CA LEU A 170 -3.96 3.93 -4.77
C LEU A 170 -4.87 5.01 -5.39
N TRP A 171 -5.84 4.62 -6.20
CA TRP A 171 -6.69 5.51 -6.96
C TRP A 171 -7.95 5.95 -6.21
N LEU A 172 -8.65 5.01 -5.56
CA LEU A 172 -10.00 5.26 -5.01
C LEU A 172 -10.00 5.36 -3.49
N VAL A 173 -9.15 4.59 -2.81
CA VAL A 173 -9.15 4.44 -1.34
C VAL A 173 -8.18 5.40 -0.68
N LEU A 174 -6.93 5.39 -1.13
CA LEU A 174 -5.83 6.12 -0.50
C LEU A 174 -6.07 7.65 -0.49
N PRO A 175 -6.52 8.29 -1.57
CA PRO A 175 -6.76 9.74 -1.56
C PRO A 175 -7.84 10.15 -0.56
N PHE A 176 -8.93 9.37 -0.48
CA PHE A 176 -9.97 9.59 0.53
C PHE A 176 -9.42 9.40 1.94
N TRP A 177 -8.65 8.34 2.17
CA TRP A 177 -8.10 8.07 3.49
C TRP A 177 -7.08 9.12 3.94
N GLN A 178 -6.22 9.59 3.03
CA GLN A 178 -5.32 10.73 3.26
C GLN A 178 -6.12 11.99 3.61
N GLN A 179 -7.20 12.29 2.88
CA GLN A 179 -8.06 13.42 3.20
C GLN A 179 -8.69 13.33 4.60
N VAL A 180 -9.26 12.17 4.97
CA VAL A 180 -9.83 11.95 6.31
C VAL A 180 -8.77 12.14 7.39
N GLN A 181 -7.59 11.55 7.22
CA GLN A 181 -6.49 11.71 8.17
C GLN A 181 -6.00 13.15 8.28
N GLY A 182 -5.88 13.86 7.16
CA GLY A 182 -5.46 15.26 7.15
C GLY A 182 -6.44 16.16 7.91
N ILE A 183 -7.75 15.93 7.74
CA ILE A 183 -8.79 16.65 8.49
C ILE A 183 -8.72 16.32 9.99
N VAL A 184 -8.60 15.03 10.35
CA VAL A 184 -8.58 14.58 11.75
C VAL A 184 -7.33 15.04 12.49
N LYS A 185 -6.16 15.00 11.84
CA LYS A 185 -4.85 15.34 12.42
C LYS A 185 -4.45 16.81 12.25
N GLY A 186 -5.22 17.59 11.47
CA GLY A 186 -4.83 18.95 11.07
C GLY A 186 -3.51 18.95 10.29
N ALA A 187 -3.36 18.00 9.36
CA ALA A 187 -2.13 17.71 8.63
C ALA A 187 -2.37 17.75 7.11
N ASP A 188 -1.37 18.15 6.34
CA ASP A 188 -1.50 18.41 4.90
C ASP A 188 -0.46 17.68 4.02
N ASP A 189 0.59 17.10 4.62
CA ASP A 189 1.63 16.40 3.87
C ASP A 189 1.33 14.90 3.77
N ALA A 190 0.96 14.43 2.58
CA ALA A 190 0.61 13.05 2.31
C ALA A 190 1.86 12.21 1.97
N SER A 191 2.05 11.08 2.66
CA SER A 191 3.20 10.20 2.45
C SER A 191 3.14 9.50 1.09
N GLY A 192 4.26 9.51 0.36
CA GLY A 192 4.45 8.75 -0.88
C GLY A 192 4.78 7.27 -0.68
N PHE A 193 4.85 6.76 0.56
CA PHE A 193 5.18 5.36 0.86
C PHE A 193 3.94 4.48 0.98
N LEU A 194 4.00 3.28 0.38
CA LEU A 194 2.91 2.30 0.45
C LEU A 194 2.70 1.77 1.88
N TRP A 195 3.79 1.68 2.65
CA TRP A 195 3.84 1.21 4.03
C TRP A 195 4.27 2.33 5.00
N ALA A 196 3.78 3.55 4.78
CA ALA A 196 4.02 4.67 5.69
C ALA A 196 3.53 4.35 7.11
N ASP A 197 4.36 4.72 8.11
CA ASP A 197 4.00 4.74 9.54
C ASP A 197 2.99 5.85 9.84
N GLU A 198 3.05 6.95 9.09
CA GLU A 198 2.05 8.02 9.09
C GLU A 198 1.68 8.34 7.64
N ILE A 199 0.42 8.11 7.27
CA ILE A 199 -0.07 8.39 5.91
C ILE A 199 -0.16 9.90 5.65
N VAL A 200 -0.38 10.71 6.68
CA VAL A 200 -0.34 12.18 6.61
C VAL A 200 0.40 12.73 7.84
N GLN A 201 1.26 13.72 7.61
CA GLN A 201 2.07 14.39 8.64
C GLN A 201 1.87 15.91 8.61
N GLN A 202 2.07 16.59 9.75
CA GLN A 202 2.09 18.04 9.79
C GLN A 202 3.37 18.57 9.15
N ALA A 203 3.24 19.53 8.23
CA ALA A 203 4.37 20.20 7.60
C ALA A 203 5.37 20.74 8.66
N GLY A 204 6.64 20.33 8.56
CA GLY A 204 7.72 20.75 9.46
C GLY A 204 8.06 19.81 10.62
N ARG A 205 7.33 18.70 10.79
CA ARG A 205 7.69 17.59 11.70
C ARG A 205 8.43 16.43 11.02
N GLY A 206 8.81 16.58 9.75
CA GLY A 206 9.52 15.58 8.95
C GLY A 206 10.85 15.17 9.61
N GLY A 207 10.75 14.16 10.47
CA GLY A 207 11.88 13.57 11.17
C GLY A 207 12.79 12.86 10.19
N GLU A 208 14.08 13.06 10.39
CA GLU A 208 15.17 12.27 9.84
C GLU A 208 14.78 10.79 9.83
N VAL A 209 14.97 10.12 8.71
CA VAL A 209 14.92 8.67 8.66
C VAL A 209 16.10 8.17 9.49
N GLU A 210 15.89 7.94 10.78
CA GLU A 210 16.85 7.28 11.64
C GLU A 210 17.10 5.89 11.03
N SER A 211 18.30 5.73 10.47
CA SER A 211 18.82 4.42 10.10
C SER A 211 19.01 3.61 11.39
N PRO A 212 18.60 2.33 11.46
CA PRO A 212 18.52 1.60 12.74
C PRO A 212 19.84 1.22 13.42
N ASP A 213 20.96 1.85 13.07
CA ASP A 213 22.29 1.47 13.53
C ASP A 213 22.86 2.47 14.57
N ASP A 214 22.09 2.83 15.60
CA ASP A 214 22.65 3.53 16.77
C ASP A 214 22.14 2.93 18.08
N GLU A 215 22.81 1.86 18.53
CA GLU A 215 22.80 1.45 19.94
C GLU A 215 23.70 2.41 20.75
N GLY A 216 23.15 3.56 21.12
CA GLY A 216 23.81 4.56 21.95
C GLY A 216 23.02 4.86 23.23
N GLU A 217 23.51 4.39 24.38
CA GLU A 217 23.00 4.75 25.70
C GLU A 217 23.08 6.26 25.94
N GLY A 218 21.94 6.89 26.25
CA GLY A 218 21.88 8.32 26.60
C GLY A 218 20.73 8.65 27.53
N ARG A 219 20.98 8.67 28.84
CA ARG A 219 20.07 9.20 29.86
C ARG A 219 19.94 10.72 29.69
N GLY A 220 18.76 11.19 29.32
CA GLY A 220 18.41 12.62 29.28
C GLY A 220 16.98 12.86 29.75
N ARG A 221 16.82 13.29 31.00
CA ARG A 221 15.55 13.67 31.61
C ARG A 221 15.16 15.06 31.09
N GLY A 222 14.16 15.12 30.22
CA GLY A 222 13.55 16.37 29.74
C GLY A 222 12.06 16.35 30.00
N GLU A 223 11.64 17.00 31.09
CA GLU A 223 10.24 17.34 31.32
C GLU A 223 9.77 18.30 30.20
N ARG A 224 8.72 17.94 29.47
CA ARG A 224 7.94 18.89 28.67
C ARG A 224 6.50 18.90 29.15
N ASN A 225 6.14 20.06 29.68
CA ASN A 225 4.82 20.47 30.11
C ASN A 225 3.78 20.31 28.99
N GLY A 226 2.56 20.00 29.42
CA GLY A 226 1.40 19.76 28.56
C GLY A 226 0.82 20.99 27.86
N GLY A 227 0.02 20.67 26.85
CA GLY A 227 -0.77 21.57 26.03
C GLY A 227 -1.23 20.77 24.81
N ASP A 228 -2.55 20.63 24.65
CA ASP A 228 -3.27 19.87 23.62
C ASP A 228 -3.27 18.34 23.74
N LYS A 229 -4.38 17.82 24.28
CA LYS A 229 -4.79 16.44 24.06
C LYS A 229 -5.18 16.31 22.59
N GLU A 230 -4.18 16.02 21.77
CA GLU A 230 -4.31 15.60 20.38
C GLU A 230 -5.42 14.56 20.27
N VAL A 231 -6.37 14.81 19.39
CA VAL A 231 -7.53 13.97 19.15
C VAL A 231 -7.06 12.76 18.34
N ASP A 232 -6.42 11.81 19.02
CA ASP A 232 -5.80 10.65 18.40
C ASP A 232 -6.85 9.56 18.09
N TRP A 233 -7.67 9.82 17.07
CA TRP A 233 -8.66 8.88 16.58
C TRP A 233 -8.05 7.80 15.69
N ILE A 234 -6.85 8.05 15.17
CA ILE A 234 -6.23 7.27 14.09
C ILE A 234 -4.80 6.92 14.51
N HIS A 235 -4.68 5.73 15.09
CA HIS A 235 -3.39 5.09 15.35
C HIS A 235 -3.01 4.20 14.18
N GLU A 236 -1.93 4.54 13.49
CA GLU A 236 -1.30 3.65 12.52
C GLU A 236 -0.27 2.76 13.21
N HIS A 237 -0.32 1.47 12.93
CA HIS A 237 0.69 0.54 13.43
C HIS A 237 1.96 0.67 12.59
N LYS A 238 3.12 0.86 13.24
CA LYS A 238 4.40 0.96 12.54
C LYS A 238 4.69 -0.28 11.68
N TRP A 239 5.20 -0.05 10.48
CA TRP A 239 5.55 -1.07 9.50
C TRP A 239 6.97 -1.58 9.74
N THR A 240 7.12 -2.48 10.72
CA THR A 240 8.41 -3.09 11.07
C THR A 240 8.63 -4.43 10.38
N ALA A 241 9.90 -4.84 10.25
CA ALA A 241 10.25 -6.19 9.78
C ALA A 241 9.63 -7.30 10.65
N ASP A 242 9.47 -7.06 11.96
CA ASP A 242 8.79 -7.97 12.87
C ASP A 242 7.29 -8.07 12.58
N ARG A 243 6.61 -6.93 12.38
CA ARG A 243 5.20 -6.90 11.97
C ARG A 243 5.01 -7.65 10.65
N MET A 244 5.83 -7.36 9.65
CA MET A 244 5.82 -8.07 8.36
C MET A 244 5.97 -9.58 8.54
N ARG A 245 6.90 -10.03 9.40
CA ARG A 245 7.07 -11.45 9.73
C ARG A 245 5.81 -12.06 10.34
N ARG A 246 5.15 -11.37 11.30
CA ARG A 246 3.91 -11.85 11.93
C ARG A 246 2.77 -11.96 10.92
N ILE A 247 2.59 -10.95 10.07
CA ILE A 247 1.61 -10.94 8.98
C ILE A 247 1.84 -12.16 8.07
N MET A 248 3.08 -12.35 7.60
CA MET A 248 3.44 -13.49 6.75
C MET A 248 3.12 -14.83 7.42
N HIS A 249 3.44 -15.00 8.71
CA HIS A 249 3.08 -16.22 9.44
C HIS A 249 1.57 -16.42 9.59
N GLY A 250 0.81 -15.35 9.85
CA GLY A 250 -0.65 -15.41 9.98
C GLY A 250 -1.31 -15.81 8.67
N HIS A 251 -0.98 -15.11 7.58
CA HIS A 251 -1.54 -15.39 6.26
C HIS A 251 -1.12 -16.77 5.72
N SER A 252 0.17 -17.12 5.78
CA SER A 252 0.63 -18.44 5.34
C SER A 252 0.00 -19.57 6.15
N GLY A 253 -0.11 -19.42 7.48
CA GLY A 253 -0.78 -20.39 8.33
C GLY A 253 -2.25 -20.58 7.96
N ARG A 254 -2.97 -19.47 7.70
CA ARG A 254 -4.39 -19.49 7.34
C ARG A 254 -4.64 -20.10 5.94
N PHE A 255 -3.82 -19.76 4.96
CA PHE A 255 -4.11 -20.03 3.56
C PHE A 255 -3.32 -21.21 2.97
N LEU A 256 -2.14 -21.50 3.51
CA LEU A 256 -1.31 -22.64 3.09
C LEU A 256 -1.29 -23.78 4.12
N GLY A 257 -1.88 -23.58 5.31
CA GLY A 257 -1.81 -24.54 6.42
C GLY A 257 -0.43 -24.62 7.09
N VAL A 258 0.52 -23.77 6.70
CA VAL A 258 1.89 -23.77 7.20
C VAL A 258 2.37 -22.34 7.47
N ARG A 259 2.99 -22.14 8.63
CA ARG A 259 3.57 -20.84 9.00
C ARG A 259 4.92 -20.65 8.33
N ILE A 260 4.95 -19.88 7.24
CA ILE A 260 6.15 -19.54 6.49
C ILE A 260 6.50 -18.07 6.74
N GLY A 261 7.73 -17.83 7.18
CA GLY A 261 8.26 -16.47 7.32
C GLY A 261 8.93 -15.97 6.03
N ILE A 262 9.37 -14.71 6.05
CA ILE A 262 9.96 -14.00 4.91
C ILE A 262 11.17 -14.75 4.33
N SER A 263 12.14 -15.12 5.17
CA SER A 263 13.38 -15.80 4.74
C SER A 263 13.14 -17.24 4.22
N PRO A 264 12.38 -18.10 4.94
CA PRO A 264 11.99 -19.41 4.40
C PRO A 264 11.27 -19.34 3.05
N TRP A 265 10.30 -18.43 2.89
CA TRP A 265 9.62 -18.24 1.60
C TRP A 265 10.59 -17.85 0.49
N ARG A 266 11.48 -16.90 0.77
CA ARG A 266 12.54 -16.48 -0.16
C ARG A 266 13.39 -17.66 -0.63
N HIS A 267 13.83 -18.53 0.28
CA HIS A 267 14.61 -19.72 -0.09
C HIS A 267 13.80 -20.70 -0.96
N ILE A 268 12.54 -20.94 -0.62
CA ILE A 268 11.64 -21.81 -1.41
C ILE A 268 11.45 -21.24 -2.82
N ALA A 269 11.15 -19.95 -2.94
CA ALA A 269 10.93 -19.27 -4.21
C ALA A 269 12.19 -19.33 -5.10
N ILE A 270 13.36 -19.01 -4.54
CA ILE A 270 14.64 -19.11 -5.26
C ILE A 270 14.92 -20.55 -5.68
N GLY A 271 14.67 -21.53 -4.81
CA GLY A 271 14.84 -22.95 -5.10
C GLY A 271 13.97 -23.39 -6.28
N ARG A 272 12.69 -22.99 -6.30
CA ARG A 272 11.78 -23.28 -7.43
C ARG A 272 12.22 -22.60 -8.74
N MET A 273 12.73 -21.37 -8.67
CA MET A 273 13.24 -20.67 -9.86
C MET A 273 14.41 -21.42 -10.49
N LYS A 274 15.37 -21.85 -9.66
CA LYS A 274 16.56 -22.57 -10.11
C LYS A 274 16.25 -23.96 -10.67
N THR A 275 15.31 -24.68 -10.06
CA THR A 275 14.99 -26.07 -10.45
C THR A 275 14.14 -26.21 -11.71
N ARG A 276 13.31 -25.21 -12.05
CA ARG A 276 12.39 -25.30 -13.20
C ARG A 276 12.85 -24.56 -14.46
N GLY A 277 14.00 -23.89 -14.45
CA GLY A 277 14.41 -22.99 -15.54
C GLY A 277 13.31 -21.97 -15.88
N MET A 278 12.45 -21.63 -14.90
CA MET A 278 11.21 -20.91 -15.12
C MET A 278 11.51 -19.42 -15.28
N THR A 279 11.14 -18.86 -16.42
CA THR A 279 11.09 -17.41 -16.62
C THR A 279 9.92 -16.81 -15.83
N MET A 280 10.09 -15.58 -15.34
CA MET A 280 9.11 -14.82 -14.51
C MET A 280 7.63 -14.96 -14.97
N PRO A 281 7.29 -14.96 -16.27
CA PRO A 281 5.90 -15.08 -16.73
C PRO A 281 5.19 -16.39 -16.32
N ARG A 282 5.91 -17.52 -16.23
CA ARG A 282 5.34 -18.82 -15.87
C ARG A 282 5.06 -18.96 -14.36
N MET A 283 5.74 -18.19 -13.52
CA MET A 283 5.51 -18.16 -12.07
C MET A 283 4.20 -17.44 -11.72
N LEU A 284 3.94 -16.31 -12.38
CA LEU A 284 2.72 -15.52 -12.21
C LEU A 284 1.46 -16.37 -12.44
N MET A 285 1.41 -17.16 -13.51
CA MET A 285 0.26 -18.02 -13.80
C MET A 285 0.05 -19.17 -12.81
N THR A 286 1.11 -19.72 -12.20
CA THR A 286 0.98 -20.90 -11.33
C THR A 286 0.55 -20.54 -9.90
N PHE A 287 0.88 -19.34 -9.43
CA PHE A 287 0.54 -18.90 -8.07
C PHE A 287 -0.66 -17.92 -8.02
N SER A 288 -1.03 -17.24 -9.12
CA SER A 288 -2.12 -16.26 -9.10
C SER A 288 -3.50 -16.87 -8.89
N PHE A 289 -3.86 -17.91 -9.65
CA PHE A 289 -5.22 -18.48 -9.63
C PHE A 289 -5.62 -19.12 -8.29
N GLY A 290 -4.68 -19.59 -7.48
CA GLY A 290 -5.00 -20.24 -6.20
C GLY A 290 -4.90 -19.29 -5.00
N VAL A 291 -3.88 -18.44 -4.96
CA VAL A 291 -3.58 -17.64 -3.75
C VAL A 291 -4.54 -16.46 -3.61
N VAL A 292 -4.91 -15.80 -4.70
CA VAL A 292 -5.86 -14.67 -4.65
C VAL A 292 -7.25 -15.17 -4.25
N ASP A 293 -7.74 -16.25 -4.87
CA ASP A 293 -9.03 -16.88 -4.55
C ASP A 293 -9.08 -17.42 -3.12
N VAL A 294 -7.99 -18.03 -2.64
CA VAL A 294 -7.90 -18.53 -1.26
C VAL A 294 -7.78 -17.40 -0.25
N MET A 295 -7.08 -16.30 -0.58
CA MET A 295 -6.92 -15.15 0.33
C MET A 295 -8.17 -14.26 0.43
N PHE A 296 -8.96 -14.15 -0.64
CA PHE A 296 -10.08 -13.20 -0.72
C PHE A 296 -11.45 -13.81 -1.02
N GLY A 297 -11.55 -15.15 -1.13
CA GLY A 297 -12.80 -15.88 -1.34
C GLY A 297 -13.16 -16.05 -2.82
N ARG A 298 -13.92 -17.11 -3.13
CA ARG A 298 -14.25 -17.59 -4.50
C ARG A 298 -15.21 -16.72 -5.33
N SER A 299 -15.57 -15.50 -4.91
CA SER A 299 -16.60 -14.69 -5.63
C SER A 299 -16.01 -13.70 -6.64
N TRP A 300 -14.95 -14.09 -7.35
CA TRP A 300 -14.31 -13.28 -8.39
C TRP A 300 -14.18 -14.07 -9.69
N SER A 301 -15.25 -14.74 -10.10
CA SER A 301 -15.42 -15.19 -11.48
C SER A 301 -16.25 -14.15 -12.21
N TRP A 302 -15.67 -13.56 -13.26
CA TRP A 302 -16.34 -12.70 -14.24
C TRP A 302 -17.63 -13.33 -14.79
#